data_AF-A0A227J332-F1
#
_entry.id   AF-A0A227J332-F1
#
_cell.length_a   1.000
_cell.length_b   1.000
_cell.length_c   1.000
_cell.angle_alpha   90.00
_cell.angle_beta   90.00
_cell.angle_gamma   90.00
#
_symmetry.space_group_name_H-M   'P 1'
#
loop_
_entity.id
_entity.type
_entity.pdbx_description
1 polymer ?
#
loop_
_entity_poly.entity_id
_entity_poly.type
_entity_poly.pdbx_seq_one_letter_code
_entity_poly.pdbx_strand_id
1 'polypeptide(L)' 'MNIDVVQLLDQNPILLIFVVLAIGLAIGKIRFGNLQLGNSIGVLITSLIMGHLGFSFNAEALTIGFMLFIYCV' A
#
# COMPACT_ATOMS: atom_id res chain seq x y z
N MET A 1 7.47 -22.64 14.49
CA MET A 1 7.69 -21.18 14.45
C MET A 1 6.49 -20.56 13.76
N ASN A 2 5.61 -19.87 14.48
CA ASN A 2 4.46 -19.16 13.88
C ASN A 2 4.90 -17.72 13.63
N ILE A 3 4.90 -17.27 12.36
CA ILE A 3 5.24 -15.90 12.02
C ILE A 3 3.97 -15.08 12.08
N ASP A 4 3.91 -14.11 12.99
CA ASP A 4 2.82 -13.15 13.02
C ASP A 4 3.10 -12.05 11.98
N VAL A 5 2.41 -12.17 10.85
CA VAL A 5 2.56 -11.24 9.71
C VAL A 5 2.11 -9.83 10.10
N VAL A 6 1.07 -9.70 10.94
CA VAL A 6 0.54 -8.39 11.34
C VAL A 6 1.58 -7.66 12.17
N GLN A 7 2.18 -8.35 13.15
CA GLN A 7 3.23 -7.79 13.98
C GLN A 7 4.48 -7.40 13.15
N LEU A 8 4.82 -8.20 12.14
CA LEU A 8 5.97 -7.94 11.26
C LEU A 8 5.76 -6.68 10.42
N LEU A 9 4.55 -6.48 9.89
CA LEU A 9 4.18 -5.29 9.14
C LEU A 9 4.18 -4.04 10.02
N ASP A 10 3.65 -4.14 11.24
CA ASP A 10 3.58 -3.01 12.18
C ASP A 10 4.98 -2.54 12.62
N GLN A 11 5.90 -3.49 12.84
CA GLN A 11 7.27 -3.18 13.24
C GLN A 11 8.14 -2.61 12.09
N ASN A 12 7.75 -2.81 10.83
CA ASN A 12 8.56 -2.47 9.66
C ASN A 12 7.78 -1.56 8.70
N PRO A 13 7.76 -0.24 8.93
CA PRO A 13 6.96 0.69 8.12
C PRO A 13 7.37 0.71 6.65
N ILE A 14 8.66 0.51 6.35
CA ILE A 14 9.16 0.43 4.96
C ILE A 14 8.56 -0.79 4.25
N LEU A 15 8.53 -1.95 4.93
CA LEU A 15 7.92 -3.16 4.39
C LEU A 15 6.42 -2.93 4.13
N LEU A 16 5.74 -2.25 5.05
CA LEU A 16 4.34 -1.92 4.92
C LEU A 16 4.05 -1.03 3.70
N ILE A 17 4.93 -0.05 3.39
CA ILE A 17 4.84 0.75 2.15
C ILE A 17 4.89 -0.16 0.92
N PHE A 18 5.85 -1.08 0.85
CA PHE A 18 5.97 -1.99 -0.29
C PHE A 18 4.76 -2.93 -0.42
N VAL A 19 4.20 -3.39 0.70
CA VAL A 19 2.96 -4.20 0.70
C VAL A 19 1.78 -3.38 0.17
N VAL A 20 1.61 -2.13 0.63
CA VAL A 20 0.58 -1.20 0.14
C VAL A 20 0.72 -0.97 -1.36
N LEU A 21 1.94 -0.69 -1.84
CA LEU A 21 2.20 -0.47 -3.27
C LEU A 21 1.93 -1.75 -4.08
N ALA A 22 2.40 -2.90 -3.63
CA ALA A 22 2.23 -4.16 -4.33
C ALA A 22 0.75 -4.54 -4.49
N ILE A 23 -0.01 -4.47 -3.39
CA ILE A 23 -1.45 -4.74 -3.40
C ILE A 23 -2.18 -3.68 -4.23
N GLY A 24 -1.87 -2.41 -4.05
CA GLY A 24 -2.49 -1.31 -4.76
C GLY A 24 -2.30 -1.35 -6.27
N LEU A 25 -1.08 -1.67 -6.72
CA LEU A 25 -0.77 -1.86 -8.14
C LEU A 25 -1.45 -3.11 -8.70
N ALA A 26 -1.56 -4.18 -7.91
CA ALA A 26 -2.31 -5.37 -8.31
C ALA A 26 -3.81 -5.05 -8.50
N ILE A 27 -4.42 -4.32 -7.54
CA ILE A 27 -5.81 -3.88 -7.61
C ILE A 27 -6.03 -2.91 -8.77
N GLY A 28 -5.11 -1.97 -9.00
CA GLY A 28 -5.21 -1.01 -10.11
C GLY A 28 -5.20 -1.65 -11.49
N LYS A 29 -4.65 -2.87 -11.61
CA LYS A 29 -4.68 -3.68 -12.84
C LYS A 29 -5.96 -4.47 -13.03
N ILE A 30 -6.81 -4.58 -12.01
CA ILE A 30 -8.12 -5.24 -12.14
C ILE A 30 -9.00 -4.42 -13.08
N ARG A 31 -9.58 -5.09 -14.07
CA ARG A 31 -10.51 -4.49 -15.03
C ARG A 31 -11.92 -5.01 -14.76
N PHE A 32 -12.86 -4.08 -14.67
CA PHE A 32 -14.28 -4.38 -14.61
C PHE A 32 -14.88 -4.00 -15.96
N GLY A 33 -14.97 -4.98 -16.86
CA GLY A 33 -15.39 -4.76 -18.24
C GLY A 33 -14.39 -3.87 -18.99
N ASN A 34 -14.86 -2.73 -19.49
CA ASN A 34 -14.03 -1.76 -20.22
C ASN A 34 -13.36 -0.73 -19.30
N LEU A 35 -13.71 -0.68 -18.00
CA LEU A 35 -13.13 0.26 -17.06
C LEU A 35 -11.94 -0.39 -16.33
N GLN A 36 -10.80 0.29 -16.35
CA GLN A 36 -9.65 -0.03 -15.52
C GLN A 36 -9.63 0.92 -14.32
N LEU A 37 -9.49 0.38 -13.11
CA LEU A 37 -9.38 1.20 -11.89
C LEU A 37 -8.17 2.16 -11.97
N GLY A 38 -7.06 1.70 -12.53
CA GLY A 38 -5.84 2.47 -12.63
C GLY A 38 -4.98 2.34 -11.38
N ASN A 39 -3.66 2.41 -11.59
CA ASN A 39 -2.66 2.17 -10.56
C ASN A 39 -2.82 3.12 -9.37
N SER A 40 -3.00 4.42 -9.63
CA SER A 40 -3.11 5.44 -8.60
C SER A 40 -4.32 5.22 -7.70
N ILE A 41 -5.48 4.90 -8.27
CA ILE A 41 -6.70 4.63 -7.50
C ILE A 41 -6.52 3.38 -6.65
N GLY A 42 -5.97 2.30 -7.22
CA GLY A 42 -5.71 1.06 -6.47
C GLY A 42 -4.77 1.27 -5.27
N VAL A 43 -3.69 2.03 -5.45
CA VAL A 43 -2.73 2.36 -4.37
C VAL A 43 -3.36 3.23 -3.30
N LEU A 44 -4.12 4.27 -3.66
CA LEU A 44 -4.77 5.16 -2.70
C LEU A 44 -5.87 4.45 -1.89
N ILE A 45 -6.64 3.57 -2.52
CA ILE A 45 -7.64 2.76 -1.80
C ILE A 45 -6.94 1.79 -0.84
N THR A 46 -5.86 1.16 -1.28
CA THR A 46 -5.10 0.21 -0.43
C THR A 46 -4.48 0.90 0.77
N SER A 47 -3.89 2.09 0.59
CA SER A 47 -3.30 2.86 1.70
C SER A 47 -4.36 3.28 2.71
N LEU A 48 -5.56 3.68 2.26
CA LEU A 48 -6.68 4.01 3.13
C LEU A 48 -7.18 2.79 3.93
N ILE A 49 -7.32 1.63 3.28
CA ILE A 49 -7.73 0.38 3.94
C ILE A 49 -6.69 -0.03 5.00
N MET A 50 -5.40 0.01 4.68
CA MET A 50 -4.34 -0.32 5.65
C MET A 50 -4.36 0.64 6.85
N GLY A 51 -4.58 1.93 6.62
CA GLY A 51 -4.79 2.90 7.70
C GLY A 51 -6.01 2.58 8.57
N HIS A 52 -7.12 2.17 7.95
CA HIS A 52 -8.33 1.76 8.68
C HIS A 52 -8.13 0.49 9.51
N LEU A 53 -7.28 -0.43 9.05
CA LEU A 53 -6.90 -1.65 9.79
C LEU A 53 -6.00 -1.39 11.01
N GLY A 54 -5.61 -0.14 11.24
CA GLY A 54 -4.81 0.28 12.41
C GLY A 54 -3.31 0.40 12.14
N PHE A 55 -2.86 0.13 10.91
CA PHE A 55 -1.48 0.39 10.54
C PHE A 55 -1.22 1.89 10.40
N SER A 56 -0.08 2.33 10.91
CA SER A 56 0.31 3.74 10.84
C SER A 56 1.72 3.89 10.29
N PHE A 57 1.95 5.02 9.63
CA PHE A 57 3.26 5.40 9.13
C PHE A 57 3.80 6.56 9.94
N ASN A 58 5.10 6.53 10.23
CA ASN A 58 5.80 7.72 10.72
C ASN A 58 6.00 8.74 9.57
N ALA A 59 6.39 9.97 9.90
CA ALA A 59 6.52 11.05 8.91
C ALA A 59 7.54 10.74 7.79
N GLU A 60 8.63 10.04 8.12
CA GLU A 60 9.66 9.66 7.16
C GLU A 60 9.15 8.62 6.17
N ALA A 61 8.48 7.58 6.66
CA ALA A 61 7.84 6.54 5.86
C ALA A 61 6.75 7.13 4.95
N LEU A 62 5.95 8.09 5.45
CA LEU A 62 4.96 8.77 4.61
C LEU A 62 5.61 9.56 3.47
N THR A 63 6.74 10.24 3.74
CA THR A 63 7.50 10.97 2.73
C THR A 63 8.04 10.03 1.66
N ILE A 64 8.63 8.90 2.07
CA ILE A 64 9.13 7.86 1.15
C ILE A 64 7.97 7.26 0.34
N GLY A 65 6.85 6.93 1.00
CA GLY A 65 5.66 6.38 0.35
C GLY A 65 5.09 7.34 -0.70
N PHE A 66 5.03 8.63 -0.40
CA PHE A 66 4.62 9.66 -1.36
C PHE A 66 5.60 9.79 -2.52
N MET A 67 6.91 9.79 -2.27
CA MET A 67 7.92 9.81 -3.34
C MET A 67 7.77 8.60 -4.27
N LEU A 68 7.66 7.39 -3.72
CA LEU A 68 7.46 6.18 -4.51
C LEU A 68 6.15 6.23 -5.31
N PHE A 69 5.08 6.79 -4.73
CA PHE A 69 3.82 6.99 -5.45
C PHE A 69 3.98 7.90 -6.67
N ILE A 70 4.66 9.04 -6.53
CA ILE A 70 4.83 9.99 -7.66
C ILE A 70 5.75 9.44 -8.76
N TYR A 71 6.80 8.71 -8.39
CA TYR A 71 7.82 8.26 -9.35
C TYR A 71 7.55 6.87 -9.95
N CYS A 72 6.79 5.99 -9.29
CA CYS A 72 6.68 4.59 -9.69
C CYS A 72 5.26 4.14 -10.12
N VAL A 73 4.21 4.94 -9.90
CA VAL A 73 2.79 4.55 -10.07
C VAL A 73 2.17 5.25 -11.27
#